data_AF-A0A0C2C2Y1-F1
#
_entry.id   AF-A0A0C2C2Y1-F1
#
_cell.length_a   1.000
_cell.length_b   1.000
_cell.length_c   1.000
_cell.angle_alpha   90.00
_cell.angle_beta   90.00
_cell.angle_gamma   90.00
#
_symmetry.space_group_name_H-M   'P 1'
#
loop_
_entity.id
_entity.type
_entity.pdbx_description
1 polymer ?
#
loop_
_entity_poly.entity_id
_entity_poly.type
_entity_poly.pdbx_seq_one_letter_code
_entity_poly.pdbx_strand_id
1 'polypeptide(L)'
;MRGRVLPSGEVVLGGIKVHNSVKEIDYVADIKRCRRLIMVACGTSYNSAIACRQILEELSELPVVLELASDFLDRKTPIFRDDVCIFISQSGETADTLMALRYCKPRGALLIGVTNTVGSSICRESHCGIHINAGPEIGVASTKVGYRALVAVILCCLLNEADSE
;
A
#
# COMPACT_ATOMS: atom_id res chain seq x y z
N MET A 1 -10.57 -1.49 -9.11
CA MET A 1 -9.69 -1.64 -10.29
C MET A 1 -9.04 -3.01 -10.18
N ARG A 2 -9.15 -3.85 -11.22
CA ARG A 2 -8.61 -5.21 -11.19
C ARG A 2 -7.17 -5.17 -11.71
N GLY A 3 -6.24 -5.75 -10.95
CA GLY A 3 -5.00 -6.23 -11.54
C GLY A 3 -5.33 -7.17 -12.71
N ARG A 4 -4.69 -7.01 -13.86
CA ARG A 4 -4.95 -7.85 -15.05
C ARG A 4 -3.62 -8.42 -15.54
N VAL A 5 -3.54 -9.74 -15.66
CA VAL A 5 -2.43 -10.39 -16.36
C VAL A 5 -2.74 -10.30 -17.84
N LEU A 6 -1.87 -9.64 -18.59
CA LEU A 6 -1.98 -9.53 -20.04
C LEU A 6 -1.53 -10.85 -20.69
N PRO A 7 -1.97 -11.15 -21.92
CA PRO A 7 -1.49 -12.30 -22.68
C PRO A 7 0.03 -12.31 -22.89
N SER A 8 0.71 -11.16 -22.70
CA SER A 8 2.17 -11.01 -22.69
C SER A 8 2.86 -11.57 -21.45
N GLY A 9 2.11 -11.92 -20.40
CA GLY A 9 2.65 -12.33 -19.09
C GLY A 9 2.80 -11.17 -18.09
N GLU A 10 2.63 -9.92 -18.53
CA GLU A 10 2.73 -8.75 -17.66
C GLU A 10 1.53 -8.61 -16.73
N VAL A 11 1.78 -8.25 -15.47
CA VAL A 11 0.74 -8.01 -14.46
C VAL A 11 0.49 -6.51 -14.33
N VAL A 12 -0.64 -6.02 -14.83
CA VAL A 12 -1.03 -4.61 -14.71
C VAL A 12 -1.84 -4.40 -13.44
N LEU A 13 -1.25 -3.84 -12.39
CA LEU A 13 -1.97 -3.39 -11.20
C LEU A 13 -2.64 -2.02 -11.46
N GLY A 14 -3.93 -2.04 -11.80
CA GLY A 14 -4.70 -0.83 -12.08
C GLY A 14 -4.73 0.13 -10.88
N GLY A 15 -4.10 1.30 -11.04
CA GLY A 15 -3.95 2.33 -10.01
C GLY A 15 -2.50 2.75 -9.74
N ILE A 16 -1.51 1.91 -10.06
CA ILE A 16 -0.07 2.22 -9.93
C ILE A 16 0.50 2.76 -11.24
N LYS A 17 0.05 2.23 -12.38
CA LYS A 17 0.19 2.83 -13.72
C LYS A 17 -1.18 3.37 -14.15
N VAL A 18 -1.34 4.69 -14.23
CA VAL A 18 -2.58 5.31 -14.73
C VAL A 18 -2.41 5.65 -16.20
N HIS A 19 -3.06 4.88 -17.07
CA HIS A 19 -3.25 5.23 -18.48
C HIS A 19 -4.50 6.09 -18.62
N ASN A 20 -4.34 7.40 -18.68
CA ASN A 20 -5.36 8.31 -19.20
C ASN A 20 -4.79 9.03 -20.43
N SER A 21 -5.62 9.33 -21.42
CA SER A 21 -5.29 9.93 -22.72
C SER A 21 -4.57 11.29 -22.68
N VAL A 22 -4.15 11.75 -21.50
CA VAL A 22 -3.62 13.09 -21.23
C VAL A 22 -2.33 13.06 -20.39
N LYS A 23 -2.01 11.99 -19.64
CA LYS A 23 -0.78 11.91 -18.84
C LYS A 23 -0.49 10.50 -18.34
N GLU A 24 0.70 9.99 -18.59
CA GLU A 24 1.20 8.76 -17.99
C GLU A 24 1.76 9.10 -16.60
N ILE A 25 1.12 8.59 -15.55
CA ILE A 25 1.65 8.70 -14.18
C ILE A 25 2.09 7.31 -13.78
N ASP A 26 3.40 7.12 -13.78
CA ASP A 26 4.05 5.90 -13.35
C ASP A 26 4.62 6.09 -11.94
N TYR A 27 3.83 5.69 -10.94
CA TYR A 27 4.30 5.73 -9.55
C TYR A 27 5.38 4.67 -9.29
N VAL A 28 5.65 3.75 -10.22
CA VAL A 28 6.75 2.78 -10.10
C VAL A 28 8.09 3.50 -10.03
N ALA A 29 8.29 4.57 -10.81
CA ALA A 29 9.52 5.36 -10.76
C ALA A 29 9.73 6.05 -9.40
N ASP A 30 8.65 6.54 -8.77
CA ASP A 30 8.70 7.16 -7.45
C ASP A 30 8.94 6.13 -6.34
N ILE A 31 8.35 4.93 -6.46
CA ILE A 31 8.60 3.81 -5.54
C ILE A 31 10.05 3.34 -5.65
N LYS A 32 10.61 3.23 -6.86
CA LYS A 32 12.01 2.84 -7.07
C LYS A 32 13.02 3.84 -6.52
N ARG A 33 12.66 5.13 -6.45
CA ARG A 33 13.53 6.20 -5.93
C ARG A 33 13.37 6.46 -4.44
N CYS A 34 12.40 5.81 -3.80
CA CYS A 34 12.16 6.04 -2.39
C CYS A 34 13.30 5.48 -1.54
N ARG A 35 13.51 6.09 -0.38
CA ARG A 35 14.59 5.68 0.54
C ARG A 35 14.10 4.82 1.69
N ARG A 36 12.78 4.75 1.89
CA ARG A 36 12.16 4.09 3.03
C ARG A 36 10.70 3.77 2.74
N LEU A 37 10.30 2.57 3.13
CA LEU A 37 8.90 2.13 3.13
C LEU A 37 8.35 2.24 4.55
N ILE A 38 7.16 2.81 4.70
CA ILE A 38 6.48 2.94 6.01
C ILE A 38 5.11 2.30 5.89
N MET A 39 4.88 1.20 6.61
CA MET A 39 3.59 0.51 6.64
C MET A 39 2.81 0.94 7.88
N VAL A 40 1.65 1.57 7.67
CA VAL A 40 0.78 2.07 8.72
C VAL A 40 -0.54 1.31 8.71
N ALA A 41 -0.90 0.70 9.84
CA ALA A 41 -2.10 -0.12 9.95
C ALA A 41 -2.60 -0.24 11.40
N CYS A 42 -3.77 -0.84 11.58
CA CYS A 42 -4.33 -1.19 12.90
C CYS A 42 -4.65 -2.69 13.00
N GLY A 43 -4.57 -3.25 14.21
CA GLY A 43 -5.04 -4.60 14.52
C GLY A 43 -4.47 -5.69 13.62
N THR A 44 -5.35 -6.52 13.04
CA THR A 44 -4.96 -7.62 12.14
C THR A 44 -4.25 -7.15 10.87
N SER A 45 -4.53 -5.93 10.41
CA SER A 45 -3.83 -5.35 9.25
C SER A 45 -2.36 -5.03 9.60
N TYR A 46 -2.08 -4.65 10.85
CA TYR A 46 -0.71 -4.46 11.34
C TYR A 46 0.05 -5.79 11.46
N ASN A 47 -0.60 -6.85 11.94
CA ASN A 47 0.01 -8.19 11.96
C ASN A 47 0.38 -8.68 10.55
N SER A 48 -0.42 -8.29 9.56
CA SER A 48 -0.13 -8.60 8.16
C SER A 48 1.12 -7.86 7.68
N ALA A 49 1.28 -6.59 8.09
CA ALA A 49 2.49 -5.82 7.81
C ALA A 49 3.74 -6.44 8.44
N ILE A 50 3.64 -6.95 9.68
CA ILE A 50 4.73 -7.70 10.34
C ILE A 50 5.14 -8.91 9.50
N ALA A 51 4.18 -9.70 9.03
CA ALA A 51 4.46 -10.88 8.20
C ALA A 51 5.11 -10.52 6.86
N CYS A 52 4.81 -9.35 6.29
CA CYS A 52 5.39 -8.89 5.02
C CYS A 52 6.81 -8.34 5.17
N ARG A 53 7.16 -7.82 6.35
CA ARG A 53 8.34 -6.98 6.53
C ARG A 53 9.62 -7.62 6.02
N GLN A 54 9.88 -8.87 6.41
CA GLN A 54 11.12 -9.56 6.04
C GLN A 54 11.26 -9.69 4.52
N ILE A 55 10.20 -10.15 3.85
CA ILE A 55 10.20 -10.33 2.39
C ILE A 55 10.29 -8.97 1.69
N LEU A 56 9.63 -7.93 2.22
CA LEU A 56 9.76 -6.57 1.70
C LEU A 56 11.19 -6.03 1.81
N GLU A 57 11.83 -6.19 2.97
CA GLU A 57 13.22 -5.76 3.19
C GLU A 57 14.17 -6.52 2.26
N GLU A 58 13.96 -7.82 2.06
CA GLU A 58 14.76 -8.68 1.18
C GLU A 58 14.60 -8.29 -0.31
N LEU A 59 13.37 -8.10 -0.78
CA LEU A 59 13.11 -7.81 -2.21
C LEU A 59 13.34 -6.34 -2.59
N SER A 60 13.14 -5.40 -1.66
CA SER A 60 13.32 -3.97 -1.96
C SER A 60 14.69 -3.43 -1.59
N GLU A 61 15.45 -4.14 -0.73
CA GLU A 61 16.69 -3.66 -0.10
C GLU A 61 16.54 -2.31 0.63
N LEU A 62 15.30 -1.90 0.93
CA LEU A 62 14.98 -0.65 1.61
C LEU A 62 14.62 -0.88 3.07
N PRO A 63 14.87 0.11 3.96
CA PRO A 63 14.34 0.08 5.31
C PRO A 63 12.80 0.05 5.29
N VAL A 64 12.22 -0.97 5.92
CA VAL A 64 10.76 -1.10 6.10
C VAL A 64 10.41 -0.82 7.55
N VAL A 65 9.73 0.28 7.79
CA VAL A 65 9.25 0.69 9.11
C VAL A 65 7.79 0.29 9.25
N LEU A 66 7.46 -0.39 10.35
CA LEU A 66 6.10 -0.74 10.70
C LEU A 66 5.59 0.18 11.80
N GLU A 67 4.40 0.72 11.61
CA GLU A 67 3.82 1.72 12.50
C GLU A 67 2.36 1.37 12.82
N LEU A 68 2.04 1.31 14.12
CA LEU A 68 0.66 1.24 14.57
C LEU A 68 0.05 2.63 14.40
N ALA A 69 -1.07 2.74 13.68
CA ALA A 69 -1.57 4.06 13.25
C ALA A 69 -1.87 5.04 14.40
N SER A 70 -2.34 4.54 15.55
CA SER A 70 -2.58 5.37 16.73
C SER A 70 -1.27 5.96 17.30
N ASP A 71 -0.26 5.11 17.50
CA ASP A 71 1.05 5.51 18.03
C ASP A 71 1.82 6.42 17.05
N PHE A 72 1.70 6.14 15.75
CA PHE A 72 2.24 6.96 14.67
C PHE A 72 1.78 8.42 14.73
N LEU A 73 0.48 8.62 15.00
CA LEU A 73 -0.12 9.94 15.14
C LEU A 73 0.30 10.61 16.45
N ASP A 74 0.29 9.87 17.55
CA ASP A 74 0.66 10.37 18.88
C ASP A 74 2.11 10.84 18.92
N ARG A 75 3.03 10.06 18.33
CA ARG A 75 4.46 10.42 18.24
C ARG A 75 4.76 11.49 17.19
N LYS A 76 3.79 11.85 16.35
CA LYS A 76 3.99 12.73 15.20
C LYS A 76 5.21 12.31 14.39
N THR A 77 5.23 11.06 13.96
CA THR A 77 6.39 10.45 13.30
C THR A 77 6.90 11.32 12.14
N PRO A 78 8.22 11.53 12.00
CA PRO A 78 8.80 12.29 10.89
C PRO A 78 8.61 11.59 9.54
N ILE A 79 8.05 12.32 8.58
CA ILE A 79 7.82 11.85 7.21
C ILE A 79 8.46 12.83 6.23
N PHE A 80 9.14 12.28 5.24
CA PHE A 80 9.87 12.98 4.20
C PHE A 80 9.24 12.73 2.83
N ARG A 81 9.67 13.50 1.82
CA ARG A 81 9.11 13.44 0.46
C ARG A 81 9.52 12.18 -0.30
N ASP A 82 10.63 11.58 0.08
CA ASP A 82 11.20 10.35 -0.45
C ASP A 82 10.75 9.09 0.33
N ASP A 83 9.78 9.24 1.24
CA ASP A 83 9.11 8.12 1.88
C ASP A 83 7.94 7.63 1.02
N VAL A 84 7.75 6.31 1.02
CA VAL A 84 6.52 5.67 0.53
C VAL A 84 5.75 5.14 1.73
N CYS A 85 4.56 5.70 1.96
CA CYS A 85 3.68 5.28 3.04
C CYS A 85 2.57 4.35 2.50
N ILE A 86 2.52 3.14 3.04
CA ILE A 86 1.55 2.10 2.70
C ILE A 86 0.52 2.01 3.83
N PHE A 87 -0.74 2.30 3.53
CA PHE A 87 -1.85 2.28 4.48
C PHE A 87 -2.68 1.03 4.28
N ILE A 88 -2.69 0.12 5.26
CA ILE A 88 -3.41 -1.15 5.16
C ILE A 88 -4.67 -1.08 6.01
N SER A 89 -5.82 -1.18 5.35
CA SER A 89 -7.12 -1.20 6.04
C SER A 89 -8.14 -2.02 5.25
N GLN A 90 -8.71 -3.03 5.90
CA GLN A 90 -9.78 -3.85 5.34
C GLN A 90 -10.94 -2.99 4.85
N SER A 91 -11.50 -2.18 5.76
CA SER A 91 -12.67 -1.35 5.48
C SER A 91 -12.32 -0.16 4.60
N GLY A 92 -11.07 0.31 4.66
CA GLY A 92 -10.63 1.57 4.07
C GLY A 92 -11.19 2.79 4.81
N GLU A 93 -11.79 2.60 5.98
CA GLU A 93 -12.45 3.64 6.81
C GLU A 93 -11.92 3.65 8.26
N THR A 94 -10.90 2.84 8.58
CA THR A 94 -10.29 2.83 9.92
C THR A 94 -9.78 4.22 10.26
N ALA A 95 -10.36 4.86 11.29
CA ALA A 95 -10.16 6.27 11.59
C ALA A 95 -8.67 6.63 11.76
N ASP A 96 -7.94 5.91 12.60
CA ASP A 96 -6.52 6.19 12.85
C ASP A 96 -5.67 6.01 11.59
N THR A 97 -5.96 4.98 10.78
CA THR A 97 -5.24 4.74 9.52
C THR A 97 -5.54 5.84 8.49
N LEU A 98 -6.79 6.30 8.39
CA LEU A 98 -7.18 7.41 7.53
C LEU A 98 -6.56 8.74 8.00
N MET A 99 -6.51 8.97 9.31
CA MET A 99 -5.86 10.15 9.88
C MET A 99 -4.34 10.12 9.66
N ALA A 100 -3.70 8.95 9.76
CA ALA A 100 -2.29 8.79 9.41
C ALA A 100 -2.03 9.10 7.93
N LEU A 101 -2.93 8.66 7.03
CA LEU A 101 -2.85 9.01 5.60
C LEU A 101 -2.91 10.52 5.38
N ARG A 102 -3.89 11.18 6.00
CA ARG A 102 -4.05 12.64 5.95
C ARG A 102 -2.89 13.38 6.58
N TYR A 103 -2.23 12.79 7.59
CA TYR A 103 -1.01 13.33 8.19
C TYR A 103 0.18 13.26 7.22
N CYS A 104 0.35 12.17 6.47
CA CYS A 104 1.45 12.03 5.51
C CYS A 104 1.26 12.88 4.25
N LYS A 105 0.03 13.12 3.80
CA LYS A 105 -0.30 13.84 2.56
C LYS A 105 0.34 15.23 2.42
N PRO A 106 0.21 16.17 3.38
CA PRO A 106 0.85 17.48 3.27
C PRO A 106 2.39 17.43 3.38
N ARG A 107 2.97 16.31 3.84
CA ARG A 107 4.42 16.13 3.94
C ARG A 107 5.06 15.69 2.62
N GLY A 108 4.23 15.33 1.63
CA GLY A 108 4.67 15.03 0.27
C GLY A 108 5.22 13.63 0.08
N ALA A 109 4.99 12.71 1.01
CA ALA A 109 5.26 11.29 0.80
C ALA A 109 4.33 10.71 -0.25
N LEU A 110 4.81 9.67 -0.96
CA LEU A 110 3.94 8.87 -1.81
C LEU A 110 3.01 8.03 -0.93
N LEU A 111 1.73 7.96 -1.28
CA LEU A 111 0.71 7.33 -0.43
C LEU A 111 0.06 6.20 -1.20
N ILE A 112 0.19 4.99 -0.67
CA ILE A 112 -0.34 3.76 -1.26
C ILE A 112 -1.44 3.22 -0.34
N GLY A 113 -2.67 3.12 -0.83
CA GLY A 113 -3.79 2.55 -0.09
C GLY A 113 -3.98 1.06 -0.41
N VAL A 114 -3.91 0.19 0.59
CA VAL A 114 -4.20 -1.24 0.44
C VAL A 114 -5.51 -1.54 1.14
N THR A 115 -6.60 -1.66 0.36
CA THR A 115 -7.97 -1.78 0.90
C THR A 115 -8.79 -2.87 0.24
N ASN A 116 -9.80 -3.38 0.96
CA ASN A 116 -10.71 -4.40 0.44
C ASN A 116 -12.06 -3.82 -0.01
N THR A 117 -12.31 -2.54 0.27
CA THR A 117 -13.55 -1.84 -0.10
C THR A 117 -13.26 -0.82 -1.19
N VAL A 118 -13.78 -1.06 -2.39
CA VAL A 118 -13.73 -0.10 -3.50
C VAL A 118 -14.42 1.19 -3.11
N GLY A 119 -13.79 2.33 -3.37
CA GLY A 119 -14.37 3.66 -3.13
C GLY A 119 -14.31 4.15 -1.68
N SER A 120 -13.67 3.37 -0.80
CA SER A 120 -13.39 3.77 0.59
C SER A 120 -12.52 5.03 0.67
N SER A 121 -12.58 5.73 1.81
CA SER A 121 -11.88 6.99 2.02
C SER A 121 -10.36 6.86 1.84
N ILE A 122 -9.74 5.81 2.37
CA ILE A 122 -8.31 5.53 2.16
C ILE A 122 -8.00 5.33 0.67
N CYS A 123 -8.85 4.62 -0.06
CA CYS A 123 -8.67 4.38 -1.50
C CYS A 123 -8.83 5.65 -2.35
N ARG A 124 -9.71 6.57 -1.96
CA ARG A 124 -9.92 7.84 -2.68
C ARG A 124 -8.84 8.87 -2.38
N GLU A 125 -8.29 8.85 -1.16
CA GLU A 125 -7.36 9.87 -0.70
C GLU A 125 -5.88 9.53 -0.94
N SER A 126 -5.55 8.25 -1.17
CA SER A 126 -4.21 7.79 -1.55
C SER A 126 -3.87 8.19 -3.00
N HIS A 127 -2.57 8.26 -3.32
CA HIS A 127 -2.09 8.59 -4.67
C HIS A 127 -2.28 7.41 -5.63
N CYS A 128 -1.96 6.22 -5.15
CA CYS A 128 -2.24 4.95 -5.80
C CYS A 128 -2.71 3.95 -4.74
N GLY A 129 -3.08 2.74 -5.16
CA GLY A 129 -3.55 1.74 -4.21
C GLY A 129 -3.83 0.39 -4.84
N ILE A 130 -3.85 -0.63 -3.99
CA ILE A 130 -4.13 -2.01 -4.36
C ILE A 130 -5.46 -2.41 -3.71
N HIS A 131 -6.40 -2.79 -4.56
CA HIS A 131 -7.64 -3.37 -4.11
C HIS A 131 -7.48 -4.87 -3.92
N ILE A 132 -7.58 -5.32 -2.67
CA ILE A 132 -7.33 -6.70 -2.24
C ILE A 132 -8.35 -7.68 -2.85
N ASN A 133 -9.59 -7.23 -3.08
CA ASN A 133 -10.67 -8.02 -3.66
C ASN A 133 -10.90 -9.36 -2.96
N ALA A 134 -10.84 -9.36 -1.63
CA ALA A 134 -11.04 -10.53 -0.80
C ALA A 134 -12.50 -11.03 -0.77
N GLY A 135 -13.45 -10.22 -1.26
CA GLY A 135 -14.88 -10.36 -1.05
C GLY A 135 -15.32 -9.75 0.29
N PRO A 136 -16.64 -9.61 0.56
CA PRO A 136 -17.14 -9.18 1.86
C PRO A 136 -16.72 -10.18 2.95
N GLU A 137 -16.03 -9.72 3.98
CA GLU A 137 -15.66 -10.55 5.12
C GLU A 137 -16.80 -10.46 6.15
N ILE A 138 -17.62 -11.52 6.24
CA ILE A 138 -18.75 -11.61 7.19
C ILE A 138 -18.28 -12.16 8.55
N GLY A 139 -17.08 -12.75 8.61
CA GLY A 139 -16.47 -13.27 9.84
C GLY A 139 -15.66 -12.20 10.58
N VAL A 140 -15.78 -12.17 11.90
CA VAL A 140 -15.10 -11.22 12.81
C VAL A 140 -13.56 -11.39 12.83
N ALA A 141 -13.05 -12.57 12.45
CA ALA A 141 -11.62 -12.84 12.35
C ALA A 141 -11.10 -12.57 10.92
N SER A 142 -10.37 -11.47 10.71
CA SER A 142 -9.80 -11.06 9.41
C SER A 142 -8.61 -11.91 8.95
N THR A 143 -8.85 -13.18 8.69
CA THR A 143 -7.84 -14.10 8.14
C THR A 143 -7.66 -13.96 6.63
N LYS A 144 -8.71 -13.68 5.84
CA LYS A 144 -8.59 -13.59 4.38
C LYS A 144 -7.96 -12.28 3.92
N VAL A 145 -8.19 -11.21 4.67
CA VAL A 145 -7.68 -9.88 4.33
C VAL A 145 -6.19 -9.77 4.62
N GLY A 146 -5.70 -10.39 5.70
CA GLY A 146 -4.27 -10.36 6.02
C GLY A 146 -3.40 -11.09 4.99
N TYR A 147 -3.80 -12.30 4.57
CA TYR A 147 -3.09 -13.05 3.52
C TYR A 147 -3.09 -12.33 2.17
N ARG A 148 -4.20 -11.67 1.81
CA ARG A 148 -4.27 -10.98 0.52
C ARG A 148 -3.61 -9.59 0.54
N ALA A 149 -3.53 -8.92 1.69
CA ALA A 149 -2.68 -7.76 1.89
C ALA A 149 -1.20 -8.14 1.73
N LEU A 150 -0.80 -9.29 2.29
CA LEU A 150 0.53 -9.89 2.08
C LEU A 150 0.81 -10.14 0.59
N VAL A 151 -0.10 -10.79 -0.13
CA VAL A 151 0.04 -11.02 -1.58
C VAL A 151 0.09 -9.70 -2.37
N ALA A 152 -0.70 -8.70 -2.01
CA ALA A 152 -0.71 -7.39 -2.67
C ALA A 152 0.61 -6.64 -2.48
N VAL A 153 1.14 -6.68 -1.27
CA VAL A 153 2.43 -6.07 -0.91
C VAL A 153 3.57 -6.78 -1.65
N ILE A 154 3.57 -8.12 -1.68
CA ILE A 154 4.54 -8.93 -2.44
C ILE A 154 4.46 -8.61 -3.94
N LEU A 155 3.26 -8.49 -4.52
CA LEU A 155 3.10 -8.15 -5.93
C LEU A 155 3.61 -6.73 -6.26
N CYS A 156 3.49 -5.80 -5.32
CA CYS A 156 4.09 -4.46 -5.44
C CYS A 156 5.62 -4.53 -5.51
N CYS A 157 6.24 -5.44 -4.74
CA CYS A 157 7.67 -5.71 -4.81
C CYS A 157 8.10 -6.38 -6.12
N LEU A 158 7.37 -7.40 -6.57
CA LEU A 158 7.72 -8.12 -7.80
C LEU A 158 7.64 -7.23 -9.05
N LEU A 159 6.72 -6.26 -9.08
CA LEU A 159 6.68 -5.26 -10.15
C LEU A 159 7.88 -4.29 -10.13
N ASN A 160 8.59 -4.13 -9.02
CA ASN A 160 9.85 -3.39 -9.00
C ASN A 160 11.00 -4.19 -9.64
N GLU A 161 11.02 -5.52 -9.47
CA GLU A 161 12.06 -6.40 -10.02
C GLU A 161 11.88 -6.70 -11.52
N ALA A 162 10.65 -6.82 -12.02
CA ALA A 162 10.41 -7.21 -13.42
C ALA A 162 10.90 -6.20 -14.47
N ASP A 163 11.20 -4.96 -14.06
CA ASP A 163 11.75 -3.90 -14.91
C ASP A 163 13.29 -3.75 -14.72
N SER A 164 13.99 -4.80 -14.24
CA SER A 164 15.45 -4.82 -13.99
C SER A 164 16.27 -5.49 -15.10
N GLU A 165 15.68 -5.86 -16.23
CA GLU A 165 16.36 -6.40 -17.42
C GLU A 165 16.26 -5.46 -18.62
#